data_AF-A0A0G0KLD5-F1
#
_entry.id   AF-A0A0G0KLD5-F1
#
_cell.length_a   1.000
_cell.length_b   1.000
_cell.length_c   1.000
_cell.angle_alpha   90.00
_cell.angle_beta   90.00
_cell.angle_gamma   90.00
#
_symmetry.space_group_name_H-M   'P 1'
#
loop_
_entity.id
_entity.type
_entity.pdbx_description
1 polymer ?
#
loop_
_entity_poly.entity_id
_entity_poly.type
_entity_poly.pdbx_seq_one_letter_code
_entity_poly.pdbx_strand_id
1 'polypeptide(L)'
;FVVALMKVRKDRILKGDPEIISRGFVFEKIEKALLRDAEKRLKFQIEKNGKVDKKAAQLEAKKYLEKFFFQKTGRRPMILPIFVEI
;
A
#
# COMPACT_ATOMS: atom_id res chain seq x y z
N PHE A 1 10.81 5.19 6.47
CA PHE A 1 10.13 3.91 6.16
C PHE A 1 8.64 4.17 5.92
N VAL A 2 7.97 3.28 5.19
CA VAL A 2 6.54 3.35 4.90
C VAL A 2 5.88 2.05 5.33
N VAL A 3 4.75 2.16 6.04
CA VAL A 3 3.90 1.04 6.44
C VAL A 3 2.60 1.14 5.66
N ALA A 4 2.17 0.04 5.06
CA ALA A 4 0.88 -0.06 4.38
C ALA A 4 0.02 -1.08 5.12
N LEU A 5 -1.06 -0.62 5.76
CA LEU A 5 -2.00 -1.47 6.50
C LEU A 5 -3.20 -1.78 5.62
N MET A 6 -3.53 -3.06 5.48
CA MET A 6 -4.69 -3.53 4.74
C MET A 6 -5.55 -4.41 5.64
N LYS A 7 -6.85 -4.11 5.68
CA LYS A 7 -7.84 -4.90 6.42
C LYS A 7 -8.48 -5.88 5.44
N VAL A 8 -8.50 -7.16 5.78
CA VAL A 8 -9.05 -8.23 4.93
C VAL A 8 -10.18 -8.92 5.68
N ARG A 9 -11.33 -9.08 5.04
CA ARG A 9 -12.45 -9.87 5.57
C ARG A 9 -12.19 -11.37 5.45
N LYS A 10 -12.97 -12.19 6.17
CA LYS A 10 -12.93 -13.66 6.09
C LYS A 10 -13.14 -14.23 4.68
N ASP A 11 -13.88 -13.53 3.83
CA ASP A 11 -14.09 -13.88 2.41
C ASP A 11 -12.87 -13.59 1.51
N ARG A 12 -11.76 -13.13 2.11
CA ARG A 12 -10.51 -12.72 1.44
C ARG A 12 -10.69 -11.49 0.54
N ILE A 13 -11.59 -10.58 0.90
CA ILE A 13 -11.77 -9.30 0.20
C ILE A 13 -11.22 -8.17 1.08
N LEU A 14 -10.60 -7.16 0.45
CA LEU A 14 -10.19 -5.95 1.16
C LEU A 14 -11.41 -5.23 1.77
N LYS A 15 -11.22 -4.70 2.98
CA LYS A 15 -12.19 -3.82 3.65
C LYS A 15 -11.68 -2.39 3.57
N GLY A 16 -12.28 -1.61 2.67
CA GLY A 16 -11.94 -0.20 2.48
C GLY A 16 -10.63 -0.02 1.74
N ASP A 17 -10.05 1.17 1.86
CA ASP A 17 -8.78 1.52 1.25
C ASP A 17 -7.61 1.17 2.19
N PRO A 18 -6.43 0.81 1.66
CA PRO A 18 -5.21 0.69 2.46
C PRO A 18 -4.92 1.99 3.21
N GLU A 19 -4.37 1.88 4.41
CA GLU A 19 -3.87 3.03 5.17
C GLU A 19 -2.35 3.07 5.04
N ILE A 20 -1.79 4.14 4.46
CA ILE A 20 -0.34 4.28 4.26
C ILE A 20 0.21 5.34 5.21
N ILE A 21 1.13 4.90 6.08
CA ILE A 21 1.79 5.75 7.06
C ILE A 21 3.28 5.79 6.72
N SER A 22 3.81 7.00 6.57
CA SER A 22 5.24 7.23 6.35
C SER A 22 5.89 7.86 7.59
N ARG A 23 7.11 7.44 7.91
CA ARG A 23 8.00 8.16 8.83
C ARG A 23 9.34 8.42 8.16
N GLY A 24 9.80 9.67 8.14
CA GLY A 24 11.08 10.02 7.52
C GLY A 24 11.09 9.95 5.98
N PHE A 25 9.92 9.89 5.35
CA PHE A 25 9.80 9.79 3.89
C PHE A 25 8.93 10.91 3.31
N VAL A 26 7.75 11.14 3.89
CA VAL A 26 6.81 12.20 3.53
C VAL A 26 6.54 13.05 4.77
N PHE A 27 6.61 14.38 4.62
CA PHE A 27 6.43 15.39 5.66
C PHE A 27 5.46 16.50 5.26
N GLU A 28 5.42 16.88 3.98
CA GLU A 28 4.71 18.07 3.52
C GLU A 28 3.25 17.81 3.09
N LYS A 29 2.42 18.86 3.08
CA LYS A 29 1.01 18.77 2.63
C LYS A 29 0.87 18.24 1.20
N ILE A 30 1.77 18.63 0.29
CA ILE A 30 1.79 18.17 -1.10
C ILE A 30 2.03 16.66 -1.16
N GLU A 31 2.93 16.17 -0.31
CA GLU A 31 3.28 14.76 -0.24
C GLU A 31 2.18 13.90 0.41
N LYS A 32 1.26 14.48 1.19
CA LYS A 32 0.05 13.77 1.65
C LYS A 32 -0.88 13.38 0.50
N ALA A 33 -0.93 14.17 -0.57
CA ALA A 33 -1.71 13.81 -1.76
C ALA A 33 -1.09 12.59 -2.48
N LEU A 34 0.25 12.49 -2.47
CA LEU A 34 0.97 11.34 -3.00
C LEU A 34 0.62 10.05 -2.25
N LEU A 35 0.55 10.10 -0.91
CA LEU A 35 0.15 8.94 -0.11
C LEU A 35 -1.29 8.52 -0.42
N ARG A 36 -2.23 9.47 -0.51
CA ARG A 36 -3.62 9.18 -0.89
C ARG A 36 -3.76 8.57 -2.28
N ASP A 37 -2.94 9.00 -3.25
CA ASP A 37 -2.90 8.39 -4.58
C ASP A 37 -2.35 6.95 -4.49
N ALA A 38 -1.29 6.74 -3.71
CA ALA A 38 -0.74 5.42 -3.46
C ALA A 38 -1.76 4.45 -2.83
N GLU A 39 -2.55 4.90 -1.85
CA GLU A 39 -3.61 4.11 -1.20
C GLU A 39 -4.65 3.62 -2.22
N LYS A 40 -5.19 4.54 -3.02
CA LYS A 40 -6.21 4.22 -4.03
C LYS A 40 -5.71 3.26 -5.10
N ARG A 41 -4.50 3.51 -5.62
CA ARG A 41 -3.95 2.65 -6.68
C ARG A 41 -3.51 1.30 -6.15
N LEU A 42 -2.98 1.24 -4.93
CA LEU A 42 -2.62 -0.02 -4.28
C LEU A 42 -3.85 -0.91 -4.11
N LYS A 43 -4.98 -0.34 -3.68
CA LYS A 43 -6.24 -1.07 -3.60
C LYS A 43 -6.60 -1.73 -4.93
N PHE A 44 -6.62 -0.94 -6.00
CA PHE A 44 -6.95 -1.44 -7.33
C PHE A 44 -5.99 -2.56 -7.76
N GLN A 45 -4.70 -2.42 -7.48
CA GLN A 45 -3.69 -3.42 -7.82
C GLN A 45 -3.93 -4.75 -7.08
N ILE A 46 -4.30 -4.71 -5.81
CA ILE A 46 -4.58 -5.90 -5.01
C ILE A 46 -5.91 -6.56 -5.41
N GLU A 47 -6.96 -5.76 -5.62
CA GLU A 47 -8.28 -6.27 -6.01
C GLU A 47 -8.32 -6.83 -7.43
N LYS A 48 -7.44 -6.37 -8.33
CA LYS A 48 -7.33 -6.88 -9.71
C LYS A 48 -7.10 -8.39 -9.79
N ASN A 49 -6.44 -8.96 -8.77
CA ASN A 49 -6.12 -10.39 -8.72
C ASN A 49 -7.25 -11.24 -8.09
N GLY A 50 -8.40 -10.63 -7.78
CA GLY A 50 -9.55 -11.31 -7.18
C GLY A 50 -9.42 -11.49 -5.68
N LYS A 51 -9.52 -12.74 -5.19
CA LYS A 51 -9.42 -13.04 -3.75
C LYS A 51 -7.99 -12.76 -3.26
N VAL A 52 -7.89 -12.07 -2.13
CA VAL A 52 -6.61 -11.70 -1.51
C VAL A 52 -5.93 -12.94 -0.92
N ASP A 53 -4.90 -13.43 -1.61
CA ASP A 53 -3.89 -14.28 -0.98
C ASP A 53 -2.90 -13.39 -0.22
N LYS A 54 -2.80 -13.55 1.10
CA LYS A 54 -2.00 -12.65 1.95
C LYS A 54 -0.53 -12.61 1.55
N LYS A 55 0.08 -13.74 1.15
CA LYS A 55 1.51 -13.79 0.79
C LYS A 55 1.75 -13.12 -0.56
N ALA A 56 0.93 -13.46 -1.57
CA ALA A 56 1.02 -12.84 -2.89
C ALA A 56 0.75 -11.33 -2.79
N ALA A 57 -0.27 -10.93 -2.03
CA ALA A 57 -0.64 -9.54 -1.84
C ALA A 57 0.45 -8.73 -1.09
N GLN A 58 1.16 -9.32 -0.12
CA GLN A 58 2.33 -8.69 0.51
C GLN A 58 3.45 -8.42 -0.48
N LEU A 59 3.79 -9.39 -1.32
CA LEU A 59 4.83 -9.23 -2.33
C LEU A 59 4.43 -8.19 -3.38
N GLU A 60 3.19 -8.24 -3.84
CA GLU A 60 2.64 -7.32 -4.83
C GLU A 60 2.60 -5.88 -4.28
N ALA A 61 2.09 -5.69 -3.06
CA ALA A 61 2.03 -4.39 -2.40
C ALA A 61 3.42 -3.76 -2.24
N LYS A 62 4.41 -4.55 -1.80
CA LYS A 62 5.79 -4.09 -1.67
C LYS A 62 6.34 -3.63 -3.02
N LYS A 63 6.29 -4.50 -4.04
CA LYS A 63 6.81 -4.20 -5.39
C LYS A 63 6.13 -2.97 -5.99
N TYR A 64 4.81 -2.90 -5.86
CA TYR A 64 4.02 -1.81 -6.39
C TYR A 64 4.41 -0.47 -5.76
N LEU A 65 4.43 -0.40 -4.41
CA LEU A 65 4.74 0.83 -3.69
C LEU A 65 6.19 1.28 -3.89
N GLU A 66 7.16 0.35 -3.89
CA GLU A 66 8.56 0.67 -4.19
C GLU A 66 8.70 1.33 -5.57
N LYS A 67 8.04 0.78 -6.59
CA LYS A 67 8.03 1.34 -7.95
C LYS A 67 7.31 2.69 -8.01
N PHE A 68 6.14 2.79 -7.39
CA PHE A 68 5.33 4.02 -7.37
C PHE A 68 6.10 5.19 -6.74
N PHE A 69 6.66 4.99 -5.54
CA PHE A 69 7.41 6.03 -4.86
C PHE A 69 8.69 6.40 -5.60
N PHE A 70 9.40 5.42 -6.17
CA PHE A 70 10.58 5.72 -6.98
C PHE A 70 10.24 6.57 -8.21
N GLN A 71 9.16 6.26 -8.91
CA GLN A 71 8.73 7.03 -10.09
C GLN A 71 8.29 8.45 -9.75
N LYS A 72 7.69 8.65 -8.57
CA LYS A 72 7.14 9.96 -8.18
C LYS A 72 8.14 10.84 -7.44
N THR A 73 9.10 10.26 -6.72
CA THR A 73 10.00 11.00 -5.83
C THR A 73 11.48 10.69 -6.03
N GLY A 74 11.84 9.73 -6.89
CA GLY A 74 13.22 9.27 -7.09
C GLY A 74 13.82 8.48 -5.93
N ARG A 75 13.04 8.19 -4.87
CA ARG A 75 13.52 7.55 -3.63
C ARG A 75 12.85 6.18 -3.45
N ARG A 76 13.55 5.23 -2.84
CA ARG A 76 13.04 3.88 -2.51
C ARG A 76 12.95 3.68 -1.00
N PRO A 77 11.84 4.06 -0.37
CA PRO A 77 11.67 3.80 1.06
C PRO A 77 11.52 2.30 1.31
N MET A 78 11.98 1.84 2.48
CA MET A 78 11.64 0.51 2.98
C MET A 78 10.12 0.42 3.20
N ILE A 79 9.47 -0.55 2.54
CA ILE A 79 8.03 -0.80 2.61
C ILE A 79 7.74 -2.00 3.50
N LEU A 80 6.82 -1.84 4.47
CA LEU A 80 6.30 -2.91 5.30
C LEU A 80 4.77 -3.05 5.10
N PRO A 81 4.31 -3.99 4.26
CA PRO A 81 2.89 -4.27 4.10
C PRO A 81 2.37 -5.20 5.21
N ILE A 82 1.29 -4.81 5.87
CA ILE A 82 0.64 -5.54 6.97
C ILE A 82 -0.79 -5.85 6.56
N PHE A 83 -1.17 -7.13 6.58
CA PHE A 83 -2.54 -7.58 6.34
C PHE A 83 -3.14 -8.07 7.64
N VAL A 84 -4.18 -7.40 8.11
CA VAL A 84 -4.93 -7.76 9.31
C VAL A 84 -6.25 -8.38 8.89
N GLU A 85 -6.56 -9.56 9.43
CA GLU A 85 -7.88 -10.17 9.25
C GLU A 85 -8.85 -9.61 10.28
N ILE A 86 -10.05 -9.24 9.82
CA ILE A 86 -11.13 -8.67 10.64
C ILE A 86 -12.45 -9.38 10.40
#